data_AF-A0A8J8PB01-F1
#
_entry.id   AF-A0A8J8PB01-F1
#
_cell.length_a   1.000
_cell.length_b   1.000
_cell.length_c   1.000
_cell.angle_alpha   90.00
_cell.angle_beta   90.00
_cell.angle_gamma   90.00
#
_symmetry.space_group_name_H-M   'P 1'
#
loop_
_entity.id
_entity.type
_entity.pdbx_description
1 polymer ?
#
loop_
_entity_poly.entity_id
_entity_poly.type
_entity_poly.pdbx_seq_one_letter_code
_entity_poly.pdbx_strand_id
1 'polypeptide(L)'
;MSADANEEIKWIYSLVEKHFPIYESKVDANSITLYVNPKDRSTVSAEFSEIQKELKNKGFIAAFDYTGGEYILLVLRGPAPQQKSKKKTLLNKVLLVLTFITTTIAGMVLWSGYDSSSGMWTLQTALMGAVTFAVPLMAILGIHELGHYYAAKRHGISASLPYFIPSIPPFGTFGAFISLREPMPDRKTLVDIGAAGPMCGFLVTIPVAILGLYLTGQGGVVAGDISAGAAYVTIQPIYNLMAYFFPSVDGLVMHPTAFAAWVGFFVTAINLLPVGQLDGGHIARGLFGDKAKYLGYAAFLVLFICALLYDGWLLFALLVILLGITHPAPLDNMSKIDNKTKAFGAITLLLILITFVPEPLHVAEADYSFNVENVQYPENSIVFELVNTGNTGYDVEISLSEKVEYKIWADGIEVDGKLHIDRESSKEIRVEAYPDDPEIKKVTVYLHSPGDEDIQIFNLAS
;
A
#
# COMPACT_ATOMS: atom_id res chain seq x y z
N MET A 1 -10.42 -20.29 -47.02
CA MET A 1 -10.70 -18.86 -46.79
C MET A 1 -11.95 -18.50 -47.58
N SER A 2 -12.93 -17.84 -46.97
CA SER A 2 -14.13 -17.36 -47.70
C SER A 2 -13.74 -16.28 -48.72
N ALA A 3 -14.57 -16.05 -49.75
CA ALA A 3 -14.35 -14.99 -50.73
C ALA A 3 -14.17 -13.60 -50.05
N ASP A 4 -14.94 -13.37 -48.98
CA ASP A 4 -14.87 -12.19 -48.11
C ASP A 4 -13.49 -11.95 -47.49
N ALA A 5 -12.83 -13.02 -47.02
CA ALA A 5 -11.51 -12.91 -46.38
C ALA A 5 -10.41 -12.49 -47.38
N ASN A 6 -10.52 -12.93 -48.64
CA ASN A 6 -9.58 -12.53 -49.68
C ASN A 6 -9.77 -11.07 -50.11
N GLU A 7 -11.00 -10.54 -50.08
CA GLU A 7 -11.27 -9.13 -50.32
C GLU A 7 -10.79 -8.25 -49.16
N GLU A 8 -11.02 -8.66 -47.91
CA GLU A 8 -10.49 -7.98 -46.71
C GLU A 8 -8.95 -7.87 -46.78
N ILE A 9 -8.26 -8.95 -47.11
CA ILE A 9 -6.80 -8.96 -47.25
C ILE A 9 -6.35 -7.99 -48.34
N LYS A 10 -6.93 -8.07 -49.56
CA LYS A 10 -6.56 -7.16 -50.66
C LYS A 10 -6.76 -5.69 -50.29
N TRP A 11 -7.84 -5.39 -49.57
CA TRP A 11 -8.10 -4.03 -49.08
C TRP A 11 -7.02 -3.58 -48.09
N ILE A 12 -6.63 -4.42 -47.12
CA ILE A 12 -5.54 -4.10 -46.17
C ILE A 12 -4.24 -3.81 -46.91
N TYR A 13 -3.87 -4.61 -47.92
CA TYR A 13 -2.67 -4.37 -48.71
C TYR A 13 -2.74 -3.03 -49.43
N SER A 14 -3.86 -2.73 -50.10
CA SER A 14 -4.03 -1.46 -50.80
C SER A 14 -3.95 -0.23 -49.89
N LEU A 15 -4.46 -0.36 -48.66
CA LEU A 15 -4.37 0.70 -47.65
C LEU A 15 -2.93 0.90 -47.20
N VAL A 16 -2.22 -0.18 -46.91
CA VAL A 16 -0.84 -0.10 -46.40
C VAL A 16 0.13 0.36 -47.49
N GLU A 17 0.02 -0.16 -48.71
CA GLU A 17 0.89 0.21 -49.85
C GLU A 17 0.83 1.70 -50.21
N LYS A 18 -0.30 2.36 -49.93
CA LYS A 18 -0.46 3.81 -50.14
C LYS A 18 0.54 4.62 -49.32
N HIS A 19 0.93 4.11 -48.15
CA HIS A 19 1.84 4.77 -47.22
C HIS A 19 3.21 4.11 -47.21
N PHE A 20 3.25 2.79 -47.05
CA PHE A 20 4.48 2.02 -46.90
C PHE A 20 4.59 0.95 -48.01
N PRO A 21 5.66 0.99 -48.83
CA PRO A 21 6.01 -0.12 -49.70
C PRO A 21 6.15 -1.43 -48.93
N ILE A 22 5.37 -2.45 -49.31
CA ILE A 22 5.42 -3.80 -48.74
C ILE A 22 6.41 -4.63 -49.57
N TYR A 23 7.36 -5.33 -48.93
CA TYR A 23 8.30 -6.21 -49.62
C TYR A 23 8.12 -7.69 -49.27
N GLU A 24 7.58 -7.99 -48.10
CA GLU A 24 7.24 -9.36 -47.69
C GLU A 24 5.96 -9.33 -46.84
N SER A 25 5.19 -10.42 -46.88
CA SER A 25 4.02 -10.58 -46.03
C SER A 25 3.83 -12.03 -45.60
N LYS A 26 3.30 -12.22 -44.39
CA LYS A 26 2.91 -13.51 -43.83
C LYS A 26 1.46 -13.42 -43.37
N VAL A 27 0.62 -14.31 -43.89
CA VAL A 27 -0.81 -14.36 -43.57
C VAL A 27 -1.06 -15.63 -42.76
N ASP A 28 -1.48 -15.45 -41.52
CA ASP A 28 -1.94 -16.52 -40.64
C ASP A 28 -3.48 -16.49 -40.52
N ALA A 29 -4.04 -17.44 -39.77
CA ALA A 29 -5.49 -17.59 -39.64
C ALA A 29 -6.21 -16.33 -39.09
N ASN A 30 -5.56 -15.56 -38.21
CA ASN A 30 -6.14 -14.38 -37.54
C ASN A 30 -5.25 -13.12 -37.58
N SER A 31 -4.11 -13.19 -38.26
CA SER A 31 -3.12 -12.11 -38.29
C SER A 31 -2.47 -11.97 -39.66
N ILE A 32 -2.17 -10.74 -40.04
CA ILE A 32 -1.41 -10.41 -41.24
C ILE A 32 -0.18 -9.64 -40.79
N THR A 33 1.00 -10.20 -41.00
CA THR A 33 2.28 -9.55 -40.75
C THR A 33 2.79 -9.00 -42.08
N LEU A 34 2.98 -7.68 -42.15
CA LEU A 34 3.50 -6.99 -43.33
C LEU A 34 4.87 -6.43 -43.01
N TYR A 35 5.86 -6.79 -43.81
CA TYR A 35 7.20 -6.22 -43.75
C TYR A 35 7.28 -5.07 -44.72
N VAL A 36 7.57 -3.88 -44.19
CA VAL A 36 7.42 -2.62 -44.93
C VAL A 36 8.70 -1.80 -44.93
N ASN A 37 8.86 -0.94 -45.92
CA ASN A 37 10.01 -0.04 -46.01
C ASN A 37 9.54 1.43 -46.07
N PRO A 38 9.43 2.10 -44.92
CA PRO A 38 9.00 3.50 -44.88
C PRO A 38 9.98 4.42 -45.60
N LYS A 39 9.44 5.35 -46.40
CA LYS A 39 10.24 6.29 -47.22
C LYS A 39 11.01 7.29 -46.36
N ASP A 40 10.39 7.78 -45.29
CA ASP A 40 11.03 8.64 -44.29
C ASP A 40 10.71 8.13 -42.88
N ARG A 41 11.75 8.04 -42.04
CA ARG A 41 11.64 7.65 -40.63
C ARG A 41 10.88 8.67 -39.79
N SER A 42 10.85 9.94 -40.21
CA SER A 42 10.24 11.03 -39.44
C SER A 42 8.71 11.05 -39.54
N THR A 43 8.15 10.57 -40.65
CA THR A 43 6.70 10.59 -40.93
C THR A 43 5.98 9.29 -40.57
N VAL A 44 6.71 8.22 -40.27
CA VAL A 44 6.18 6.87 -40.00
C VAL A 44 5.03 6.87 -38.99
N SER A 45 5.18 7.57 -37.86
CA SER A 45 4.16 7.59 -36.81
C SER A 45 2.87 8.29 -37.26
N ALA A 46 2.98 9.35 -38.06
CA ALA A 46 1.81 10.06 -38.60
C ALA A 46 1.08 9.22 -39.65
N GLU A 47 1.82 8.61 -40.57
CA GLU A 47 1.28 7.72 -41.60
C GLU A 47 0.64 6.47 -40.98
N PHE A 48 1.29 5.88 -39.98
CA PHE A 48 0.74 4.75 -39.24
C PHE A 48 -0.55 5.11 -38.49
N SER A 49 -0.64 6.32 -37.90
CA SER A 49 -1.87 6.78 -37.24
C SER A 49 -3.06 6.87 -38.20
N GLU A 50 -2.84 7.24 -39.46
CA GLU A 50 -3.89 7.26 -40.49
C GLU A 50 -4.35 5.85 -40.85
N ILE A 51 -3.42 4.93 -41.11
CA ILE A 51 -3.71 3.51 -41.38
C ILE A 51 -4.50 2.91 -40.21
N GLN A 52 -4.09 3.19 -38.97
CA GLN A 52 -4.72 2.67 -37.77
C GLN A 52 -6.17 3.15 -37.63
N LYS A 53 -6.47 4.42 -37.96
CA LYS A 53 -7.85 4.94 -37.94
C LYS A 53 -8.75 4.22 -38.93
N GLU A 54 -8.27 4.00 -40.15
CA GLU A 54 -9.04 3.30 -41.19
C GLU A 54 -9.25 1.82 -40.84
N LEU A 55 -8.21 1.14 -40.34
CA LEU A 55 -8.30 -0.24 -39.86
C LEU A 55 -9.28 -0.38 -38.69
N LYS A 56 -9.25 0.56 -37.73
CA LYS A 56 -10.16 0.58 -36.57
C LYS A 56 -11.63 0.67 -37.01
N ASN A 57 -11.94 1.47 -38.03
CA ASN A 57 -13.30 1.61 -38.56
C ASN A 57 -13.86 0.31 -39.14
N LYS A 58 -12.99 -0.60 -39.60
CA LYS A 58 -13.36 -1.95 -40.07
C LYS A 58 -13.19 -3.05 -39.00
N GLY A 59 -12.86 -2.68 -37.76
CA GLY A 59 -12.72 -3.63 -36.66
C GLY A 59 -11.38 -4.36 -36.61
N PHE A 60 -10.33 -3.84 -37.25
CA PHE A 60 -8.96 -4.35 -37.15
C PHE A 60 -8.13 -3.53 -36.16
N ILE A 61 -7.13 -4.15 -35.57
CA ILE A 61 -6.10 -3.53 -34.74
C ILE A 61 -4.78 -3.67 -35.48
N ALA A 62 -4.01 -2.59 -35.57
CA ALA A 62 -2.66 -2.64 -36.14
C ALA A 62 -1.62 -2.22 -35.11
N ALA A 63 -0.50 -2.93 -35.09
CA ALA A 63 0.70 -2.63 -34.32
C ALA A 63 1.88 -2.47 -35.28
N PHE A 64 2.77 -1.52 -35.00
CA PHE A 64 3.92 -1.16 -35.80
C PHE A 64 5.18 -1.16 -34.93
N ASP A 65 6.19 -1.88 -35.39
CA ASP A 65 7.44 -2.07 -34.64
C ASP A 65 8.66 -2.13 -35.57
N TYR A 66 9.85 -1.95 -35.00
CA TYR A 66 11.13 -2.07 -35.71
C TYR A 66 12.04 -3.07 -34.99
N THR A 67 12.09 -4.29 -35.48
CA THR A 67 12.82 -5.40 -34.85
C THR A 67 13.77 -6.06 -35.85
N GLY A 68 15.00 -6.34 -35.43
CA GLY A 68 15.97 -7.07 -36.25
C GLY A 68 16.46 -6.33 -37.50
N GLY A 69 16.22 -5.03 -37.61
CA GLY A 69 16.57 -4.22 -38.78
C GLY A 69 15.41 -3.95 -39.75
N GLU A 70 14.24 -4.53 -39.50
CA GLU A 70 13.07 -4.50 -40.38
C GLU A 70 11.89 -3.78 -39.72
N TYR A 71 11.06 -3.08 -40.52
CA TYR A 71 9.79 -2.52 -40.05
C TYR A 71 8.68 -3.53 -40.27
N ILE A 72 7.93 -3.79 -39.20
CA ILE A 72 6.90 -4.82 -39.16
C ILE A 72 5.59 -4.14 -38.79
N LEU A 73 4.58 -4.31 -39.64
CA LEU A 73 3.20 -3.91 -39.40
C LEU A 73 2.34 -5.17 -39.22
N LEU A 74 1.92 -5.40 -37.98
CA LEU A 74 1.05 -6.51 -37.61
C LEU A 74 -0.41 -6.04 -37.59
N VAL A 75 -1.26 -6.64 -38.41
CA VAL A 75 -2.70 -6.40 -38.44
C VAL A 75 -3.43 -7.62 -37.87
N LEU A 76 -4.24 -7.37 -36.84
CA LEU A 76 -5.04 -8.37 -36.12
C LEU A 76 -6.52 -8.04 -36.25
N ARG A 77 -7.38 -9.07 -36.26
CA ARG A 77 -8.81 -8.84 -36.12
C ARG A 77 -9.10 -8.39 -34.68
N GLY A 78 -9.71 -7.22 -34.53
CA GLY A 78 -10.05 -6.66 -33.21
C GLY A 78 -11.18 -7.45 -32.54
N PRO A 79 -11.24 -7.45 -31.19
CA PRO A 79 -12.36 -8.04 -30.48
C PRO A 79 -13.66 -7.32 -30.87
N ALA A 80 -14.76 -8.08 -31.02
CA ALA A 80 -16.06 -7.51 -31.38
C ALA A 80 -16.45 -6.37 -30.42
N PRO A 81 -17.06 -5.26 -30.91
CA PRO A 81 -17.42 -4.13 -30.07
C PRO A 81 -18.26 -4.59 -28.87
N GLN A 82 -17.71 -4.52 -27.66
CA GLN A 82 -18.45 -4.89 -26.46
C GLN A 82 -19.55 -3.86 -26.21
N GLN A 83 -20.80 -4.23 -26.51
CA GLN A 83 -21.97 -3.42 -26.16
C GLN A 83 -22.00 -3.15 -24.65
N LYS A 84 -22.43 -1.94 -24.26
CA LYS A 84 -22.66 -1.56 -22.87
C LYS A 84 -23.73 -2.48 -22.24
N SER A 85 -23.29 -3.55 -21.60
CA SER A 85 -24.19 -4.50 -20.93
C SER A 85 -24.77 -3.88 -19.65
N LYS A 86 -26.11 -3.88 -19.54
CA LYS A 86 -26.82 -3.47 -18.31
C LYS A 86 -26.32 -4.24 -17.07
N LYS A 87 -25.93 -5.51 -17.24
CA LYS A 87 -25.38 -6.36 -16.16
C LYS A 87 -24.03 -5.82 -15.63
N LYS A 88 -23.17 -5.31 -16.53
CA LYS A 88 -21.88 -4.71 -16.12
C LYS A 88 -22.11 -3.43 -15.31
N THR A 89 -23.02 -2.55 -15.73
CA THR A 89 -23.33 -1.34 -14.96
C THR A 89 -23.93 -1.63 -13.58
N LEU A 90 -24.77 -2.68 -13.47
CA LEU A 90 -25.28 -3.13 -12.16
C LEU A 90 -24.14 -3.62 -11.27
N LEU A 91 -23.21 -4.41 -11.83
CA LEU A 91 -22.03 -4.90 -11.11
C LEU A 91 -21.19 -3.76 -10.54
N ASN A 92 -20.88 -2.72 -11.34
CA ASN A 92 -20.14 -1.54 -10.85
C ASN A 92 -20.85 -0.89 -9.64
N LYS A 93 -22.18 -0.73 -9.69
CA LYS A 93 -22.95 -0.13 -8.61
C LYS A 93 -22.94 -0.99 -7.34
N VAL A 94 -23.15 -2.30 -7.50
CA VAL A 94 -23.13 -3.25 -6.37
C VAL A 94 -21.75 -3.24 -5.70
N LEU A 95 -20.68 -3.32 -6.50
CA LEU A 95 -19.31 -3.29 -5.99
C LEU A 95 -18.97 -1.98 -5.28
N LEU A 96 -19.42 -0.83 -5.81
CA LEU A 96 -19.26 0.47 -5.14
C LEU A 96 -19.94 0.48 -3.76
N VAL A 97 -21.18 0.01 -3.69
CA VAL A 97 -21.94 -0.05 -2.42
C VAL A 97 -21.30 -1.01 -1.44
N LEU A 98 -20.89 -2.20 -1.89
CA LEU A 98 -20.21 -3.18 -1.04
C LEU A 98 -18.89 -2.63 -0.50
N THR A 99 -18.10 -1.99 -1.35
CA THR A 99 -16.83 -1.37 -0.94
C THR A 99 -17.08 -0.24 0.06
N PHE A 100 -18.11 0.59 -0.15
CA PHE A 100 -18.45 1.63 0.80
C PHE A 100 -18.83 1.06 2.18
N ILE A 101 -19.58 -0.05 2.21
CA ILE A 101 -19.95 -0.74 3.45
C ILE A 101 -18.70 -1.30 4.14
N THR A 102 -17.84 -2.03 3.42
CA THR A 102 -16.64 -2.64 4.01
C THR A 102 -15.64 -1.60 4.50
N THR A 103 -15.44 -0.51 3.75
CA THR A 103 -14.61 0.62 4.18
C THR A 103 -15.22 1.35 5.38
N THR A 104 -16.56 1.45 5.47
CA THR A 104 -17.21 2.01 6.65
C THR A 104 -16.97 1.14 7.88
N ILE A 105 -17.05 -0.19 7.75
CA ILE A 105 -16.75 -1.13 8.86
C ILE A 105 -15.28 -0.98 9.30
N ALA A 106 -14.34 -0.86 8.37
CA ALA A 106 -12.94 -0.57 8.71
C ALA A 106 -12.81 0.79 9.44
N GLY A 107 -13.51 1.82 8.97
CA GLY A 107 -13.58 3.12 9.63
C GLY A 107 -14.19 3.08 11.03
N MET A 108 -15.16 2.19 11.28
CA MET A 108 -15.74 1.98 12.61
C MET A 108 -14.72 1.43 13.60
N VAL A 109 -13.89 0.47 13.17
CA VAL A 109 -12.79 -0.06 13.99
C VAL A 109 -11.82 1.05 14.37
N LEU A 110 -11.41 1.85 13.39
CA LEU A 110 -10.47 2.96 13.59
C LEU A 110 -11.06 4.05 14.50
N TRP A 111 -12.33 4.43 14.28
CA TRP A 111 -13.00 5.43 15.11
C TRP A 111 -13.19 4.95 16.55
N SER A 112 -13.56 3.68 16.74
CA SER A 112 -13.71 3.10 18.08
C SER A 112 -12.41 3.14 18.87
N GLY A 113 -11.27 2.89 18.22
CA GLY A 113 -9.95 3.04 18.83
C GLY A 113 -9.57 4.50 19.10
N TYR A 114 -9.93 5.42 18.20
CA TYR A 114 -9.60 6.85 18.33
C TYR A 114 -10.41 7.56 19.43
N ASP A 115 -11.71 7.26 19.54
CA ASP A 115 -12.66 7.95 20.44
C ASP A 115 -12.85 7.18 21.76
N SER A 116 -12.18 6.03 21.94
CA SER A 116 -12.38 5.10 23.07
C SER A 116 -13.86 4.78 23.33
N SER A 117 -14.67 4.73 22.27
CA SER A 117 -16.12 4.62 22.41
C SER A 117 -16.51 3.23 22.91
N SER A 118 -17.49 3.18 23.82
CA SER A 118 -17.91 1.94 24.49
C SER A 118 -18.70 0.97 23.59
N GLY A 119 -18.86 1.27 22.30
CA GLY A 119 -19.65 0.45 21.36
C GLY A 119 -19.21 0.56 19.91
N MET A 120 -18.56 -0.49 19.41
CA MET A 120 -18.21 -0.65 17.99
C MET A 120 -19.45 -0.62 17.09
N TRP A 121 -20.54 -1.29 17.50
CA TRP A 121 -21.76 -1.48 16.70
C TRP A 121 -22.84 -0.41 16.97
N THR A 122 -22.44 0.86 17.05
CA THR A 122 -23.39 1.97 17.23
C THR A 122 -23.56 2.76 15.93
N LEU A 123 -24.73 3.40 15.77
CA LEU A 123 -24.98 4.28 14.61
C LEU A 123 -24.00 5.46 14.56
N GLN A 124 -23.60 5.99 15.72
CA GLN A 124 -22.62 7.08 15.82
C GLN A 124 -21.25 6.62 15.29
N THR A 125 -20.73 5.48 15.76
CA THR A 125 -19.46 4.92 15.28
C THR A 125 -19.52 4.61 13.79
N ALA A 126 -20.64 4.12 13.27
CA ALA A 126 -20.85 3.91 11.84
C ALA A 126 -20.79 5.20 11.01
N LEU A 127 -21.49 6.25 11.47
CA LEU A 127 -21.47 7.55 10.80
C LEU A 127 -20.08 8.21 10.84
N MET A 128 -19.42 8.15 12.00
CA MET A 128 -18.07 8.70 12.12
C MET A 128 -17.05 7.91 11.31
N GLY A 129 -17.10 6.58 11.33
CA GLY A 129 -16.26 5.73 10.47
C GLY A 129 -16.47 6.00 8.98
N ALA A 130 -17.73 6.23 8.56
CA ALA A 130 -18.04 6.62 7.19
C ALA A 130 -17.45 7.99 6.82
N VAL A 131 -17.69 9.01 7.64
CA VAL A 131 -17.30 10.40 7.33
C VAL A 131 -15.79 10.62 7.46
N THR A 132 -15.16 10.03 8.48
CA THR A 132 -13.75 10.30 8.81
C THR A 132 -12.79 9.39 8.05
N PHE A 133 -13.21 8.20 7.63
CA PHE A 133 -12.34 7.25 6.91
C PHE A 133 -12.88 6.86 5.54
N ALA A 134 -14.11 6.34 5.46
CA ALA A 134 -14.60 5.76 4.20
C ALA A 134 -14.80 6.78 3.08
N VAL A 135 -15.42 7.93 3.36
CA VAL A 135 -15.63 9.00 2.39
C VAL A 135 -14.29 9.56 1.88
N PRO A 136 -13.32 9.95 2.74
CA PRO A 136 -12.01 10.38 2.30
C PRO A 136 -11.28 9.34 1.44
N LEU A 137 -11.20 8.09 1.90
CA LEU A 137 -10.48 7.04 1.17
C LEU A 137 -11.13 6.73 -0.19
N MET A 138 -12.46 6.60 -0.23
CA MET A 138 -13.20 6.36 -1.47
C MET A 138 -13.10 7.55 -2.44
N ALA A 139 -13.00 8.79 -1.92
CA ALA A 139 -12.78 9.96 -2.76
C ALA A 139 -11.38 9.95 -3.40
N ILE A 140 -10.34 9.60 -2.64
CA ILE A 140 -8.97 9.47 -3.15
C ILE A 140 -8.91 8.41 -4.27
N LEU A 141 -9.38 7.19 -3.99
CA LEU A 141 -9.39 6.09 -4.96
C LEU A 141 -10.28 6.40 -6.17
N GLY A 142 -11.46 6.98 -5.94
CA GLY A 142 -12.38 7.35 -7.01
C GLY A 142 -11.81 8.42 -7.93
N ILE A 143 -11.17 9.45 -7.39
CA ILE A 143 -10.57 10.52 -8.19
C ILE A 143 -9.31 10.04 -8.91
N HIS A 144 -8.53 9.12 -8.32
CA HIS A 144 -7.43 8.42 -9.00
C HIS A 144 -7.93 7.73 -10.27
N GLU A 145 -8.94 6.86 -10.15
CA GLU A 145 -9.49 6.14 -11.30
C GLU A 145 -10.19 7.05 -12.32
N LEU A 146 -10.84 8.13 -11.86
CA LEU A 146 -11.40 9.14 -12.75
C LEU A 146 -10.32 9.91 -13.52
N GLY A 147 -9.13 10.09 -12.93
CA GLY A 147 -7.96 10.64 -13.60
C GLY A 147 -7.57 9.80 -14.81
N HIS A 148 -7.44 8.48 -14.64
CA HIS A 148 -7.21 7.57 -15.76
C HIS A 148 -8.35 7.59 -16.78
N TYR A 149 -9.61 7.56 -16.33
CA TYR A 149 -10.77 7.57 -17.22
C TYR A 149 -10.82 8.83 -18.10
N TYR A 150 -10.57 10.01 -17.53
CA TYR A 150 -10.59 11.26 -18.28
C TYR A 150 -9.40 11.37 -19.24
N ALA A 151 -8.21 10.91 -18.81
CA ALA A 151 -7.05 10.82 -19.69
C ALA A 151 -7.31 9.88 -20.87
N ALA A 152 -7.80 8.66 -20.62
CA ALA A 152 -8.18 7.71 -21.68
C ALA A 152 -9.20 8.32 -22.65
N LYS A 153 -10.23 9.00 -22.14
CA LYS A 153 -11.24 9.67 -22.96
C LYS A 153 -10.63 10.78 -23.84
N ARG A 154 -9.68 11.56 -23.31
CA ARG A 154 -8.97 12.61 -24.06
C ARG A 154 -8.16 12.04 -25.22
N HIS A 155 -7.61 10.84 -25.06
CA HIS A 155 -6.88 10.11 -26.10
C HIS A 155 -7.79 9.23 -26.99
N GLY A 156 -9.13 9.33 -26.84
CA GLY A 156 -10.07 8.58 -27.66
C GLY A 156 -10.11 7.08 -27.38
N ILE A 157 -9.66 6.66 -26.20
CA ILE A 157 -9.63 5.26 -25.75
C ILE A 157 -10.87 4.96 -24.91
N SER A 158 -11.55 3.86 -25.25
CA SER A 158 -12.71 3.40 -24.51
C SER A 158 -12.32 2.76 -23.16
N ALA A 159 -12.68 3.41 -22.05
CA ALA A 159 -12.49 2.88 -20.70
C ALA A 159 -13.82 2.53 -20.01
N SER A 160 -13.80 1.61 -19.04
CA SER A 160 -14.92 1.38 -18.13
C SER A 160 -15.03 2.49 -17.08
N LEU A 161 -16.17 2.51 -16.38
CA LEU A 161 -16.24 3.21 -15.09
C LEU A 161 -15.40 2.45 -14.05
N PRO A 162 -14.99 3.12 -12.96
CA PRO A 162 -14.22 2.49 -11.88
C PRO A 162 -14.95 1.27 -11.30
N TYR A 163 -14.21 0.20 -11.08
CA TYR A 163 -14.61 -0.97 -10.32
C TYR A 163 -13.92 -0.92 -8.96
N PHE A 164 -14.69 -0.73 -7.90
CA PHE A 164 -14.18 -0.77 -6.53
C PHE A 164 -14.16 -2.22 -6.03
N ILE A 165 -13.10 -2.63 -5.35
CA ILE A 165 -12.94 -4.00 -4.87
C ILE A 165 -13.08 -4.01 -3.34
N PRO A 166 -14.16 -4.56 -2.77
CA PRO A 166 -14.31 -4.65 -1.32
C PRO A 166 -13.27 -5.59 -0.73
N SER A 167 -12.78 -5.27 0.46
CA SER A 167 -11.93 -6.16 1.26
C SER A 167 -12.43 -6.23 2.70
N ILE A 168 -11.95 -7.23 3.43
CA ILE A 168 -12.10 -7.29 4.89
C ILE A 168 -11.16 -6.20 5.51
N PRO A 169 -11.43 -5.68 6.72
CA PRO A 169 -10.46 -4.86 7.47
C PRO A 169 -9.05 -5.48 7.47
N PRO A 170 -7.98 -4.68 7.39
CA PRO A 170 -7.86 -3.35 8.02
C PRO A 170 -8.25 -2.13 7.16
N PHE A 171 -8.17 -2.20 5.82
CA PHE A 171 -8.45 -1.04 4.96
C PHE A 171 -9.88 -1.00 4.41
N GLY A 172 -10.56 -2.16 4.36
CA GLY A 172 -11.93 -2.29 3.85
C GLY A 172 -12.07 -2.21 2.31
N THR A 173 -10.97 -2.06 1.58
CA THR A 173 -10.90 -2.10 0.12
C THR A 173 -9.54 -2.59 -0.37
N PHE A 174 -9.53 -3.33 -1.49
CA PHE A 174 -8.31 -3.65 -2.25
C PHE A 174 -7.96 -2.59 -3.30
N GLY A 175 -8.72 -1.48 -3.31
CA GLY A 175 -8.56 -0.39 -4.27
C GLY A 175 -9.68 -0.35 -5.28
N ALA A 176 -9.42 0.36 -6.37
CA ALA A 176 -10.30 0.44 -7.52
C ALA A 176 -9.46 0.29 -8.79
N PHE A 177 -10.10 -0.07 -9.90
CA PHE A 177 -9.45 -0.08 -11.20
C PHE A 177 -10.42 0.27 -12.33
N ILE A 178 -9.91 0.87 -13.39
CA ILE A 178 -10.58 0.93 -14.69
C ILE A 178 -10.10 -0.18 -15.61
N SER A 179 -10.99 -0.68 -16.46
CA SER A 179 -10.64 -1.60 -17.53
C SER A 179 -10.58 -0.84 -18.85
N LEU A 180 -9.38 -0.79 -19.44
CA LEU A 180 -9.17 -0.32 -20.82
C LEU A 180 -9.70 -1.38 -21.78
N ARG A 181 -10.51 -0.97 -22.76
CA ARG A 181 -11.12 -1.89 -23.74
C ARG A 181 -10.35 -1.98 -25.04
N GLU A 182 -9.34 -1.15 -25.19
CA GLU A 182 -8.52 -1.02 -26.38
C GLU A 182 -7.05 -0.97 -25.96
N PRO A 183 -6.13 -1.57 -26.74
CA PRO A 183 -4.70 -1.48 -26.48
C PRO A 183 -4.19 -0.04 -26.62
N MET A 184 -3.07 0.24 -25.94
CA MET A 184 -2.49 1.59 -25.92
C MET A 184 -1.92 1.96 -27.31
N PRO A 185 -2.34 3.10 -27.90
CA PRO A 185 -1.93 3.48 -29.25
C PRO A 185 -0.44 3.77 -29.38
N ASP A 186 0.15 4.46 -28.41
CA ASP A 186 1.50 5.01 -28.52
C ASP A 186 2.13 5.25 -27.14
N ARG A 187 3.43 5.55 -27.13
CA ARG A 187 4.22 5.73 -25.90
C ARG A 187 3.85 6.99 -25.12
N LYS A 188 3.39 8.05 -25.77
CA LYS A 188 2.94 9.27 -25.09
C LYS A 188 1.65 8.99 -24.33
N THR A 189 0.68 8.35 -24.96
CA THR A 189 -0.60 7.98 -24.34
C THR A 189 -0.40 7.06 -23.12
N LEU A 190 0.58 6.15 -23.17
CA LEU A 190 0.99 5.35 -21.99
C LEU A 190 1.39 6.23 -20.79
N VAL A 191 2.25 7.23 -21.01
CA VAL A 191 2.69 8.14 -19.94
C VAL A 191 1.52 9.01 -19.46
N ASP A 192 0.78 9.63 -20.38
CA ASP A 192 -0.29 10.56 -20.02
C ASP A 192 -1.39 9.87 -19.19
N ILE A 193 -1.80 8.65 -19.57
CA ILE A 193 -2.80 7.87 -18.82
C ILE A 193 -2.20 7.32 -17.52
N GLY A 194 -1.01 6.71 -17.57
CA GLY A 194 -0.36 6.15 -16.38
C GLY A 194 -0.06 7.20 -15.31
N ALA A 195 0.30 8.42 -15.70
CA ALA A 195 0.58 9.50 -14.76
C ALA A 195 -0.66 10.22 -14.24
N ALA A 196 -1.77 10.25 -14.99
CA ALA A 196 -2.96 11.01 -14.62
C ALA A 196 -3.62 10.52 -13.33
N GLY A 197 -3.78 9.21 -13.15
CA GLY A 197 -4.41 8.65 -11.95
C GLY A 197 -3.64 8.97 -10.67
N PRO A 198 -2.36 8.55 -10.55
CA PRO A 198 -1.53 8.84 -9.38
C PRO A 198 -1.44 10.33 -9.07
N MET A 199 -1.34 11.21 -10.08
CA MET A 199 -1.29 12.65 -9.85
C MET A 199 -2.62 13.19 -9.29
N CYS A 200 -3.76 12.76 -9.85
CA CYS A 200 -5.08 13.15 -9.35
C CYS A 200 -5.32 12.62 -7.93
N GLY A 201 -5.00 11.35 -7.66
CA GLY A 201 -5.09 10.75 -6.32
C GLY A 201 -4.21 11.48 -5.31
N PHE A 202 -2.96 11.74 -5.66
CA PHE A 202 -2.00 12.46 -4.83
C PHE A 202 -2.48 13.88 -4.47
N LEU A 203 -2.95 14.64 -5.46
CA LEU A 203 -3.44 16.01 -5.26
C LEU A 203 -4.67 16.08 -4.34
N VAL A 204 -5.53 15.06 -4.36
CA VAL A 204 -6.67 14.95 -3.43
C VAL A 204 -6.21 14.48 -2.05
N THR A 205 -5.20 13.62 -1.99
CA THR A 205 -4.67 13.10 -0.73
C THR A 205 -4.04 14.19 0.12
N ILE A 206 -3.37 15.19 -0.48
CA ILE A 206 -2.76 16.31 0.25
C ILE A 206 -3.75 17.07 1.17
N PRO A 207 -4.87 17.64 0.68
CA PRO A 207 -5.79 18.36 1.54
C PRO A 207 -6.46 17.44 2.59
N VAL A 208 -6.67 16.16 2.28
CA VAL A 208 -7.18 15.18 3.25
C VAL A 208 -6.15 14.93 4.35
N ALA A 209 -4.86 14.79 4.00
CA ALA A 209 -3.77 14.66 4.97
C ALA A 209 -3.64 15.90 5.85
N ILE A 210 -3.71 17.11 5.27
CA ILE A 210 -3.69 18.37 6.04
C ILE A 210 -4.85 18.40 7.04
N LEU A 211 -6.07 18.11 6.58
CA LEU A 211 -7.25 18.08 7.45
C LEU A 211 -7.10 17.03 8.55
N GLY A 212 -6.62 15.82 8.21
CA GLY A 212 -6.41 14.75 9.18
C GLY A 212 -5.36 15.10 10.24
N LEU A 213 -4.23 15.68 9.84
CA LEU A 213 -3.17 16.11 10.75
C LEU A 213 -3.66 17.24 11.66
N TYR A 214 -4.40 18.19 11.10
CA TYR A 214 -5.03 19.25 11.87
C TYR A 214 -6.00 18.69 12.93
N LEU A 215 -6.88 17.76 12.54
CA LEU A 215 -7.82 17.11 13.46
C LEU A 215 -7.11 16.29 14.54
N THR A 216 -5.99 15.64 14.19
CA THR A 216 -5.14 14.92 15.14
C THR A 216 -4.60 15.89 16.22
N GLY A 217 -4.12 17.07 15.80
CA GLY A 217 -3.56 18.08 16.71
C GLY A 217 -4.58 18.83 17.58
N GLN A 218 -5.88 18.75 17.32
CA GLN A 218 -6.92 19.45 18.08
C GLN A 218 -7.29 18.80 19.43
N GLY A 219 -6.52 17.82 19.89
CA GLY A 219 -6.77 17.11 21.14
C GLY A 219 -7.30 15.69 20.91
N GLY A 220 -6.67 14.97 19.98
CA GLY A 220 -6.82 13.51 19.93
C GLY A 220 -6.50 12.88 21.28
N VAL A 221 -7.07 11.71 21.51
CA VAL A 221 -6.72 10.89 22.68
C VAL A 221 -5.20 10.73 22.69
N VAL A 222 -4.57 11.07 23.82
CA VAL A 222 -3.17 10.70 24.05
C VAL A 222 -3.16 9.19 23.96
N ALA A 223 -2.45 8.67 22.96
CA ALA A 223 -2.16 7.25 22.86
C ALA A 223 -1.60 6.86 24.23
N GLY A 224 -2.37 6.08 24.98
CA GLY A 224 -1.79 5.30 26.07
C GLY A 224 -0.70 4.40 25.48
N ASP A 225 0.08 3.75 26.33
CA ASP A 225 1.17 2.89 25.88
C ASP A 225 0.68 1.92 24.79
N ILE A 226 1.46 1.74 23.73
CA ILE A 226 1.03 0.91 22.60
C ILE A 226 1.08 -0.53 23.08
N SER A 227 -0.07 -1.16 23.31
CA SER A 227 -0.16 -2.56 23.76
C SER A 227 0.69 -3.45 22.85
N ALA A 228 1.37 -4.45 23.43
CA ALA A 228 1.99 -5.47 22.62
C ALA A 228 0.99 -6.14 21.68
N GLY A 229 1.43 -6.38 20.45
CA GLY A 229 0.57 -6.87 19.37
C GLY A 229 -0.25 -5.78 18.67
N ALA A 230 -0.26 -4.53 19.14
CA ALA A 230 -0.94 -3.44 18.45
C ALA A 230 -0.15 -3.01 17.20
N ALA A 231 -0.87 -2.84 16.09
CA ALA A 231 -0.27 -2.39 14.85
C ALA A 231 -0.24 -0.86 14.78
N TYR A 232 0.92 -0.31 14.41
CA TYR A 232 1.08 1.13 14.13
C TYR A 232 1.70 1.34 12.75
N VAL A 233 1.50 2.55 12.22
CA VAL A 233 1.90 2.89 10.85
C VAL A 233 3.19 3.69 10.85
N THR A 234 4.04 3.40 9.88
CA THR A 234 5.28 4.15 9.70
C THR A 234 4.99 5.46 9.00
N ILE A 235 5.51 6.56 9.55
CA ILE A 235 5.32 7.88 8.98
C ILE A 235 6.09 8.00 7.65
N GLN A 236 5.35 8.26 6.57
CA GLN A 236 5.92 8.44 5.24
C GLN A 236 6.73 9.75 5.15
N PRO A 237 7.75 9.85 4.27
CA PRO A 237 8.54 11.07 4.12
C PRO A 237 7.69 12.33 3.83
N ILE A 238 6.60 12.19 3.08
CA ILE A 238 5.66 13.30 2.86
C ILE A 238 4.96 13.78 4.14
N TYR A 239 4.62 12.87 5.06
CA TYR A 239 4.07 13.24 6.35
C TYR A 239 5.11 13.98 7.20
N ASN A 240 6.38 13.55 7.18
CA ASN A 240 7.46 14.27 7.86
C ASN A 240 7.59 15.71 7.32
N LEU A 241 7.47 15.89 5.99
CA LEU A 241 7.46 17.22 5.39
C LEU A 241 6.26 18.05 5.85
N MET A 242 5.07 17.44 5.94
CA MET A 242 3.84 18.11 6.38
C MET A 242 3.85 18.44 7.88
N ALA A 243 4.50 17.61 8.70
CA ALA A 243 4.62 17.79 10.14
C ALA A 243 5.42 19.06 10.51
N TYR A 244 6.32 19.53 9.64
CA TYR A 244 6.98 20.84 9.83
C TYR A 244 5.99 22.01 9.84
N PHE A 245 4.85 21.88 9.14
CA PHE A 245 3.82 22.92 9.09
C PHE A 245 2.70 22.68 10.11
N PHE A 246 2.50 21.43 10.52
CA PHE A 246 1.49 20.99 11.48
C PHE A 246 2.15 20.10 12.52
N PRO A 247 2.84 20.67 13.54
CA PRO A 247 3.51 19.87 14.56
C PRO A 247 2.48 19.01 15.28
N SER A 248 2.60 17.69 15.14
CA SER A 248 1.87 16.74 15.97
C SER A 248 2.57 16.64 17.33
N VAL A 249 1.78 16.58 18.40
CA VAL A 249 2.30 16.26 19.74
C VAL A 249 2.65 14.78 19.76
N ASP A 250 3.82 14.44 20.27
CA ASP A 250 4.25 13.05 20.44
C ASP A 250 3.23 12.28 21.29
N GLY A 251 2.92 11.05 20.87
CA GLY A 251 1.97 10.20 21.58
C GLY A 251 0.49 10.52 21.30
N LEU A 252 0.12 11.24 20.24
CA LEU A 252 -1.29 11.34 19.84
C LEU A 252 -1.72 10.21 18.89
N VAL A 253 -2.91 9.64 19.13
CA VAL A 253 -3.50 8.68 18.18
C VAL A 253 -3.84 9.40 16.86
N MET A 254 -3.40 8.84 15.74
CA MET A 254 -3.68 9.41 14.41
C MET A 254 -5.19 9.41 14.12
N HIS A 255 -5.74 10.57 13.76
CA HIS A 255 -7.15 10.68 13.37
C HIS A 255 -7.46 9.78 12.15
N PRO A 256 -8.63 9.09 12.07
CA PRO A 256 -8.93 8.19 10.95
C PRO A 256 -8.83 8.85 9.56
N THR A 257 -9.09 10.16 9.47
CA THR A 257 -8.88 10.93 8.23
C THR A 257 -7.42 11.09 7.85
N ALA A 258 -6.51 11.26 8.83
CA ALA A 258 -5.08 11.25 8.56
C ALA A 258 -4.66 9.84 8.10
N PHE A 259 -5.17 8.78 8.73
CA PHE A 259 -4.88 7.43 8.29
C PHE A 259 -5.42 7.14 6.87
N ALA A 260 -6.61 7.62 6.52
CA ALA A 260 -7.15 7.50 5.16
C ALA A 260 -6.22 8.14 4.11
N ALA A 261 -5.62 9.29 4.42
CA ALA A 261 -4.65 9.93 3.53
C ALA A 261 -3.31 9.19 3.49
N TRP A 262 -2.85 8.62 4.61
CA TRP A 262 -1.69 7.74 4.65
C TRP A 262 -1.89 6.54 3.70
N VAL A 263 -3.08 5.91 3.73
CA VAL A 263 -3.44 4.83 2.80
C VAL A 263 -3.47 5.35 1.36
N GLY A 264 -3.97 6.56 1.13
CA GLY A 264 -3.96 7.21 -0.19
C GLY A 264 -2.57 7.38 -0.79
N PHE A 265 -1.59 7.85 -0.01
CA PHE A 265 -0.20 7.92 -0.45
C PHE A 265 0.41 6.54 -0.63
N PHE A 266 0.09 5.58 0.24
CA PHE A 266 0.56 4.20 0.11
C PHE A 266 0.07 3.54 -1.18
N VAL A 267 -1.21 3.67 -1.52
CA VAL A 267 -1.78 3.17 -2.79
C VAL A 267 -1.13 3.88 -3.98
N THR A 268 -0.89 5.18 -3.88
CA THR A 268 -0.16 5.95 -4.91
C THR A 268 1.25 5.39 -5.10
N ALA A 269 1.97 5.07 -4.01
CA ALA A 269 3.32 4.50 -4.05
C ALA A 269 3.34 3.14 -4.75
N ILE A 270 2.41 2.24 -4.38
CA ILE A 270 2.28 0.91 -5.00
C ILE A 270 2.00 1.04 -6.48
N ASN A 271 1.04 1.87 -6.87
CA ASN A 271 0.68 2.06 -8.27
C ASN A 271 1.85 2.66 -9.08
N LEU A 272 2.72 3.45 -8.46
CA LEU A 272 3.90 4.02 -9.12
C LEU A 272 5.13 3.10 -9.17
N LEU A 273 5.05 1.89 -8.61
CA LEU A 273 6.10 0.90 -8.80
C LEU A 273 6.27 0.64 -10.31
N PRO A 274 7.51 0.75 -10.85
CA PRO A 274 7.74 0.68 -12.29
C PRO A 274 7.77 -0.76 -12.79
N VAL A 275 6.72 -1.53 -12.52
CA VAL A 275 6.64 -2.97 -12.77
C VAL A 275 5.29 -3.39 -13.34
N GLY A 276 5.32 -4.34 -14.27
CA GLY A 276 4.15 -4.95 -14.86
C GLY A 276 3.17 -3.93 -15.46
N GLN A 277 1.88 -4.13 -15.17
CA GLN A 277 0.77 -3.30 -15.65
C GLN A 277 0.34 -2.23 -14.64
N LEU A 278 1.13 -1.97 -13.59
CA LEU A 278 0.87 -0.85 -12.69
C LEU A 278 1.09 0.48 -13.42
N ASP A 279 0.56 1.57 -12.85
CA ASP A 279 0.67 2.92 -13.40
C ASP A 279 2.13 3.35 -13.65
N GLY A 280 3.01 3.04 -12.70
CA GLY A 280 4.46 3.23 -12.83
C GLY A 280 5.07 2.42 -13.96
N GLY A 281 4.54 1.21 -14.21
CA GLY A 281 4.90 0.36 -15.35
C GLY A 281 4.51 1.01 -16.69
N HIS A 282 3.30 1.58 -16.79
CA HIS A 282 2.87 2.37 -17.95
C HIS A 282 3.80 3.56 -18.20
N ILE A 283 4.10 4.34 -17.16
CA ILE A 283 4.98 5.51 -17.26
C ILE A 283 6.40 5.09 -17.65
N ALA A 284 6.98 4.08 -16.98
CA ALA A 284 8.31 3.59 -17.27
C ALA A 284 8.42 3.06 -18.71
N ARG A 285 7.44 2.26 -19.16
CA ARG A 285 7.37 1.77 -20.54
C ARG A 285 7.31 2.91 -21.54
N GLY A 286 6.48 3.91 -21.28
CA GLY A 286 6.40 5.11 -22.10
C GLY A 286 7.75 5.82 -22.17
N LEU A 287 8.34 6.22 -21.05
CA LEU A 287 9.58 7.00 -20.99
C LEU A 287 10.79 6.25 -21.57
N PHE A 288 10.97 4.97 -21.23
CA PHE A 288 12.21 4.22 -21.51
C PHE A 288 12.09 3.17 -22.61
N GLY A 289 10.88 2.92 -23.15
CA GLY A 289 10.66 1.89 -24.17
C GLY A 289 11.05 0.50 -23.65
N ASP A 290 11.76 -0.29 -24.46
CA ASP A 290 12.15 -1.68 -24.12
C ASP A 290 13.12 -1.79 -22.95
N LYS A 291 13.80 -0.69 -22.61
CA LYS A 291 14.68 -0.65 -21.44
C LYS A 291 13.93 -0.60 -20.11
N ALA A 292 12.63 -0.27 -20.12
CA ALA A 292 11.80 -0.26 -18.92
C ALA A 292 11.75 -1.62 -18.21
N LYS A 293 11.98 -2.73 -18.92
CA LYS A 293 12.04 -4.08 -18.32
C LYS A 293 13.09 -4.20 -17.21
N TYR A 294 14.22 -3.51 -17.34
CA TYR A 294 15.27 -3.52 -16.32
C TYR A 294 14.83 -2.80 -15.05
N LEU A 295 14.04 -1.73 -15.21
CA LEU A 295 13.44 -1.02 -14.09
C LEU A 295 12.37 -1.88 -13.40
N GLY A 296 11.60 -2.66 -14.17
CA GLY A 296 10.67 -3.67 -13.64
C GLY A 296 11.38 -4.76 -12.83
N TYR A 297 12.49 -5.31 -13.34
CA TYR A 297 13.29 -6.29 -12.59
C TYR A 297 13.89 -5.69 -11.30
N ALA A 298 14.37 -4.44 -11.36
CA ALA A 298 14.88 -3.74 -10.19
C ALA A 298 13.78 -3.50 -9.14
N ALA A 299 12.60 -3.02 -9.55
CA ALA A 299 11.47 -2.82 -8.65
C ALA A 299 10.98 -4.13 -8.03
N PHE A 300 10.95 -5.23 -8.80
CA PHE A 300 10.63 -6.54 -8.28
C PHE A 300 11.64 -7.04 -7.24
N LEU A 301 12.93 -6.81 -7.47
CA LEU A 301 13.98 -7.11 -6.49
C LEU A 301 13.83 -6.27 -5.21
N VAL A 302 13.54 -4.97 -5.35
CA VAL A 302 13.28 -4.08 -4.20
C VAL A 302 12.07 -4.57 -3.40
N LEU A 303 10.97 -4.95 -4.06
CA LEU A 303 9.80 -5.52 -3.39
C LEU A 303 10.16 -6.80 -2.61
N PHE A 304 11.00 -7.66 -3.17
CA PHE A 304 11.45 -8.88 -2.49
C PHE A 304 12.32 -8.57 -1.28
N ILE A 305 13.18 -7.55 -1.34
CA ILE A 305 13.98 -7.08 -0.20
C ILE A 305 13.05 -6.50 0.88
N CYS A 306 12.07 -5.67 0.49
CA CYS A 306 11.09 -5.13 1.43
C CYS A 306 10.25 -6.24 2.08
N ALA A 307 10.04 -7.38 1.41
CA ALA A 307 9.36 -8.53 1.99
C ALA A 307 10.10 -9.18 3.17
N LEU A 308 11.40 -8.90 3.32
CA LEU A 308 12.16 -9.28 4.52
C LEU A 308 11.87 -8.39 5.73
N LEU A 309 11.35 -7.18 5.48
CA LEU A 309 10.97 -6.21 6.52
C LEU A 309 9.48 -6.32 6.85
N TYR A 310 8.63 -6.49 5.84
CA TYR A 310 7.19 -6.62 5.98
C TYR A 310 6.65 -7.70 5.05
N ASP A 311 6.14 -8.78 5.63
CA ASP A 311 5.66 -9.98 4.93
C ASP A 311 4.52 -9.69 3.93
N GLY A 312 3.71 -8.66 4.17
CA GLY A 312 2.65 -8.24 3.27
C GLY A 312 3.15 -7.83 1.87
N TRP A 313 4.43 -7.52 1.68
CA TRP A 313 5.00 -7.32 0.34
C TRP A 313 5.03 -8.60 -0.50
N LEU A 314 5.02 -9.79 0.10
CA LEU A 314 4.93 -11.06 -0.64
C LEU A 314 3.64 -11.16 -1.45
N LEU A 315 2.52 -10.65 -0.91
CA LEU A 315 1.24 -10.59 -1.62
C LEU A 315 1.36 -9.76 -2.90
N PHE A 316 2.01 -8.59 -2.81
CA PHE A 316 2.24 -7.71 -3.95
C PHE A 316 3.25 -8.31 -4.94
N ALA A 317 4.29 -8.98 -4.46
CA ALA A 317 5.23 -9.69 -5.32
C ALA A 317 4.53 -10.81 -6.13
N LEU A 318 3.65 -11.58 -5.48
CA LEU A 318 2.81 -12.58 -6.16
C LEU A 318 1.91 -11.93 -7.23
N LEU A 319 1.24 -10.83 -6.89
CA LEU A 319 0.40 -10.10 -7.83
C LEU A 319 1.20 -9.61 -9.05
N VAL A 320 2.41 -9.08 -8.83
CA VAL A 320 3.31 -8.66 -9.90
C VAL A 320 3.73 -9.83 -10.80
N ILE A 321 4.01 -11.01 -10.23
CA ILE A 321 4.30 -12.22 -11.02
C ILE A 321 3.10 -12.58 -11.89
N LEU A 322 1.88 -12.57 -11.34
CA LEU A 322 0.66 -12.92 -12.07
C LEU A 322 0.33 -11.93 -13.19
N LEU A 323 0.59 -10.63 -12.99
CA LEU A 323 0.42 -9.60 -14.02
C LEU A 323 1.56 -9.60 -15.07
N GLY A 324 2.66 -10.26 -14.77
CA GLY A 324 3.91 -10.22 -15.54
C GLY A 324 4.75 -9.00 -15.19
N ILE A 325 6.06 -9.22 -15.02
CA ILE A 325 7.02 -8.18 -14.59
C ILE A 325 7.24 -7.11 -15.68
N THR A 326 7.15 -7.51 -16.95
CA THR A 326 7.40 -6.62 -18.10
C THR A 326 6.10 -6.09 -18.68
N HIS A 327 6.05 -4.78 -18.91
CA HIS A 327 4.90 -4.15 -19.54
C HIS A 327 4.83 -4.46 -21.05
N PRO A 328 3.64 -4.79 -21.62
CA PRO A 328 3.47 -5.02 -23.07
C PRO A 328 3.79 -3.79 -23.93
N ALA A 329 4.13 -4.01 -25.21
CA ALA A 329 4.39 -2.90 -26.14
C ALA A 329 3.09 -2.16 -26.54
N PRO A 330 3.12 -0.83 -26.71
CA PRO A 330 2.03 -0.10 -27.35
C PRO A 330 1.96 -0.43 -28.85
N LEU A 331 0.86 -0.04 -29.51
CA LEU A 331 0.68 -0.27 -30.95
C LEU A 331 1.71 0.51 -31.80
N ASP A 332 2.09 1.72 -31.41
CA ASP A 332 3.21 2.48 -32.00
C ASP A 332 4.35 2.58 -30.97
N ASN A 333 5.36 1.72 -31.12
CA ASN A 333 6.53 1.70 -30.26
C ASN A 333 7.64 2.69 -30.71
N MET A 334 7.50 3.29 -31.90
CA MET A 334 8.52 4.12 -32.55
C MET A 334 8.31 5.63 -32.30
N SER A 335 7.08 6.02 -31.96
CA SER A 335 6.71 7.40 -31.62
C SER A 335 7.64 8.04 -30.58
N LYS A 336 8.10 9.26 -30.87
CA LYS A 336 8.87 10.07 -29.91
C LYS A 336 7.92 10.78 -28.94
N ILE A 337 8.27 10.79 -27.66
CA ILE A 337 7.56 11.53 -26.62
C ILE A 337 8.08 12.97 -26.56
N ASP A 338 7.17 13.94 -26.47
CA ASP A 338 7.49 15.34 -26.26
C ASP A 338 8.04 15.62 -24.84
N ASN A 339 8.73 16.75 -24.68
CA ASN A 339 9.40 17.07 -23.41
C ASN A 339 8.42 17.32 -22.25
N LYS A 340 7.17 17.74 -22.53
CA LYS A 340 6.18 18.00 -21.49
C LYS A 340 5.67 16.69 -20.91
N THR A 341 5.33 15.72 -21.76
CA THR A 341 4.92 14.38 -21.31
C THR A 341 6.09 13.68 -20.59
N LYS A 342 7.34 13.85 -21.05
CA LYS A 342 8.51 13.33 -20.33
C LYS A 342 8.62 13.91 -18.92
N ALA A 343 8.53 15.22 -18.78
CA ALA A 343 8.58 15.89 -17.48
C ALA A 343 7.42 15.45 -16.59
N PHE A 344 6.20 15.37 -17.14
CA PHE A 344 5.02 14.91 -16.40
C PHE A 344 5.21 13.49 -15.86
N GLY A 345 5.57 12.52 -16.71
CA GLY A 345 5.83 11.16 -16.27
C GLY A 345 6.98 11.05 -15.27
N ALA A 346 8.07 11.79 -15.47
CA ALA A 346 9.20 11.79 -14.54
C ALA A 346 8.81 12.35 -13.16
N ILE A 347 8.10 13.47 -13.10
CA ILE A 347 7.61 14.06 -11.85
C ILE A 347 6.69 13.07 -11.13
N THR A 348 5.76 12.44 -11.84
CA THR A 348 4.87 11.45 -11.24
C THR A 348 5.64 10.25 -10.69
N LEU A 349 6.62 9.71 -11.42
CA LEU A 349 7.45 8.62 -10.91
C LEU A 349 8.24 9.02 -9.66
N LEU A 350 8.73 10.27 -9.59
CA LEU A 350 9.46 10.75 -8.42
C LEU A 350 8.59 10.84 -7.16
N LEU A 351 7.25 10.86 -7.28
CA LEU A 351 6.36 10.81 -6.12
C LEU A 351 6.58 9.54 -5.28
N ILE A 352 7.04 8.44 -5.89
CA ILE A 352 7.35 7.21 -5.14
C ILE A 352 8.40 7.47 -4.05
N LEU A 353 9.34 8.40 -4.26
CA LEU A 353 10.40 8.69 -3.28
C LEU A 353 9.86 9.33 -1.99
N ILE A 354 8.71 9.98 -2.06
CA ILE A 354 8.10 10.69 -0.93
C ILE A 354 6.91 9.93 -0.33
N THR A 355 6.30 9.01 -1.08
CA THR A 355 5.13 8.23 -0.63
C THR A 355 5.47 6.78 -0.25
N PHE A 356 6.54 6.19 -0.77
CA PHE A 356 6.90 4.80 -0.50
C PHE A 356 7.58 4.64 0.87
N VAL A 357 7.21 3.57 1.58
CA VAL A 357 7.84 3.17 2.83
C VAL A 357 8.11 1.66 2.79
N PRO A 358 9.34 1.20 3.07
CA PRO A 358 9.68 -0.23 3.04
C PRO A 358 8.94 -1.07 4.07
N GLU A 359 8.70 -0.54 5.26
CA GLU A 359 7.99 -1.21 6.35
C GLU A 359 6.76 -0.38 6.70
N PRO A 360 5.60 -0.60 6.05
CA PRO A 360 4.43 0.25 6.20
C PRO A 360 3.72 0.12 7.56
N LEU A 361 3.73 -1.09 8.12
CA LEU A 361 3.06 -1.44 9.37
C LEU A 361 4.06 -2.16 10.27
N HIS A 362 4.10 -1.75 11.54
CA HIS A 362 4.83 -2.42 12.60
C HIS A 362 3.84 -3.02 13.59
N VAL A 363 4.25 -4.08 14.27
CA VAL A 363 3.56 -4.62 15.43
C VAL A 363 4.40 -4.29 16.65
N ALA A 364 3.80 -3.65 17.65
CA ALA A 364 4.52 -3.35 18.89
C ALA A 364 4.94 -4.66 19.56
N GLU A 365 6.25 -4.78 19.81
CA GLU A 365 6.81 -5.91 20.55
C GLU A 365 6.38 -5.85 22.01
N ALA A 366 6.39 -7.01 22.66
CA ALA A 366 6.12 -7.10 24.08
C ALA A 366 7.28 -6.50 24.86
N ASP A 367 7.00 -5.37 25.51
CA ASP A 367 7.88 -4.72 26.46
C ASP A 367 7.49 -5.16 27.86
N TYR A 368 8.43 -5.85 28.51
CA TYR A 368 8.32 -6.39 29.86
C TYR A 368 9.12 -5.55 30.88
N SER A 369 9.38 -4.29 30.54
CA SER A 369 10.07 -3.36 31.44
C SER A 369 9.25 -3.13 32.72
N PHE A 370 9.96 -2.96 33.83
CA PHE A 370 9.39 -2.50 35.10
C PHE A 370 10.36 -1.56 35.82
N ASN A 371 9.81 -0.73 36.69
CA ASN A 371 10.55 0.02 37.67
C ASN A 371 10.27 -0.51 39.08
N VAL A 372 11.30 -0.44 39.92
CA VAL A 372 11.18 -0.67 41.36
C VAL A 372 11.24 0.69 42.05
N GLU A 373 10.16 1.06 42.71
CA GLU A 373 10.01 2.33 43.42
C GLU A 373 9.80 2.10 44.92
N ASN A 374 9.92 3.17 45.72
CA ASN A 374 9.54 3.17 47.14
C ASN A 374 10.16 2.04 48.00
N VAL A 375 11.42 1.66 47.74
CA VAL A 375 12.11 0.59 48.46
C VAL A 375 12.35 0.96 49.93
N GLN A 376 11.89 0.12 50.84
CA GLN A 376 12.04 0.21 52.29
C GLN A 376 12.60 -1.10 52.85
N TYR A 377 13.33 -0.99 53.96
CA TYR A 377 13.99 -2.13 54.61
C TYR A 377 13.53 -2.27 56.08
N PRO A 378 12.31 -2.78 56.34
CA PRO A 378 11.90 -3.14 57.69
C PRO A 378 12.68 -4.35 58.22
N GLU A 379 12.59 -4.62 59.53
CA GLU A 379 13.28 -5.75 60.16
C GLU A 379 12.93 -7.09 59.47
N ASN A 380 13.94 -7.82 59.02
CA ASN A 380 13.85 -9.10 58.28
C ASN A 380 12.92 -9.09 57.05
N SER A 381 12.64 -7.91 56.48
CA SER A 381 11.81 -7.80 55.29
C SER A 381 12.26 -6.68 54.36
N ILE A 382 11.87 -6.78 53.10
CA ILE A 382 12.01 -5.71 52.12
C ILE A 382 10.63 -5.41 51.54
N VAL A 383 10.29 -4.14 51.47
CA VAL A 383 9.04 -3.66 50.88
C VAL A 383 9.41 -2.76 49.72
N PHE A 384 8.83 -2.99 48.54
CA PHE A 384 9.03 -2.16 47.37
C PHE A 384 7.78 -2.13 46.52
N GLU A 385 7.62 -1.06 45.75
CA GLU A 385 6.54 -0.95 44.78
C GLU A 385 7.08 -1.37 43.41
N LEU A 386 6.39 -2.33 42.80
CA LEU A 386 6.73 -2.81 41.47
C LEU A 386 5.78 -2.17 40.47
N VAL A 387 6.32 -1.32 39.60
CA VAL A 387 5.56 -0.54 38.63
C VAL A 387 5.83 -1.09 37.24
N ASN A 388 4.81 -1.65 36.58
CA ASN A 388 4.94 -2.05 35.19
C ASN A 388 5.02 -0.81 34.28
N THR A 389 6.20 -0.58 33.71
CA THR A 389 6.47 0.50 32.75
C THR A 389 6.43 0.03 31.30
N GLY A 390 6.34 -1.28 31.09
CA GLY A 390 6.19 -1.89 29.79
C GLY A 390 4.75 -1.88 29.28
N ASN A 391 4.58 -2.33 28.04
CA ASN A 391 3.30 -2.30 27.34
C ASN A 391 2.50 -3.62 27.43
N THR A 392 3.00 -4.59 28.21
CA THR A 392 2.48 -5.95 28.32
C THR A 392 2.26 -6.32 29.78
N GLY A 393 1.20 -7.07 30.10
CA GLY A 393 1.06 -7.73 31.40
C GLY A 393 1.83 -9.05 31.43
N TYR A 394 2.58 -9.32 32.50
CA TYR A 394 3.44 -10.49 32.59
C TYR A 394 3.62 -10.98 34.03
N ASP A 395 4.11 -12.21 34.15
CA ASP A 395 4.47 -12.78 35.43
C ASP A 395 5.92 -12.40 35.76
N VAL A 396 6.12 -11.74 36.90
CA VAL A 396 7.44 -11.56 37.52
C VAL A 396 7.68 -12.71 38.47
N GLU A 397 8.82 -13.37 38.31
CA GLU A 397 9.29 -14.40 39.23
C GLU A 397 10.28 -13.79 40.23
N ILE A 398 10.01 -13.98 41.51
CA ILE A 398 10.81 -13.44 42.61
C ILE A 398 11.60 -14.59 43.23
N SER A 399 12.92 -14.49 43.19
CA SER A 399 13.82 -15.49 43.76
C SER A 399 14.82 -14.85 44.72
N LEU A 400 15.41 -15.65 45.61
CA LEU A 400 16.38 -15.20 46.62
C LEU A 400 17.76 -15.81 46.34
N SER A 401 18.84 -15.09 46.67
CA SER A 401 20.23 -15.57 46.50
C SER A 401 20.56 -16.82 47.30
N GLU A 402 19.90 -16.99 48.44
CA GLU A 402 20.14 -18.07 49.39
C GLU A 402 18.84 -18.86 49.62
N LYS A 403 18.96 -20.17 49.87
CA LYS A 403 17.81 -21.02 50.19
C LYS A 403 17.38 -20.80 51.65
N VAL A 404 16.64 -19.73 51.87
CA VAL A 404 16.05 -19.37 53.16
C VAL A 404 14.55 -19.62 53.12
N GLU A 405 13.90 -19.91 54.25
CA GLU A 405 12.44 -19.83 54.30
C GLU A 405 12.00 -18.37 54.10
N TYR A 406 11.06 -18.14 53.19
CA TYR A 406 10.57 -16.82 52.88
C TYR A 406 9.07 -16.82 52.61
N LYS A 407 8.44 -15.66 52.79
CA LYS A 407 7.06 -15.39 52.40
C LYS A 407 7.02 -14.14 51.55
N ILE A 408 6.29 -14.21 50.45
CA ILE A 408 6.10 -13.07 49.55
C ILE A 408 4.64 -12.65 49.67
N TRP A 409 4.42 -11.37 49.86
CA TRP A 409 3.12 -10.75 49.91
C TRP A 409 3.01 -9.72 48.80
N ALA A 410 1.89 -9.73 48.08
CA ALA A 410 1.54 -8.71 47.10
C ALA A 410 0.21 -8.08 47.52
N ASP A 411 0.18 -6.76 47.72
CA ASP A 411 -0.98 -6.00 48.19
C ASP A 411 -1.66 -6.62 49.44
N GLY A 412 -0.84 -7.20 50.32
CA GLY A 412 -1.29 -7.86 51.56
C GLY A 412 -1.77 -9.31 51.42
N ILE A 413 -1.64 -9.94 50.26
CA ILE A 413 -1.99 -11.35 50.02
C ILE A 413 -0.71 -12.18 49.79
N GLU A 414 -0.58 -13.32 50.48
CA GLU A 414 0.55 -14.24 50.31
C GLU A 414 0.54 -14.89 48.91
N VAL A 415 1.68 -14.86 48.20
CA VAL A 415 1.86 -15.36 46.83
C VAL A 415 3.06 -16.30 46.74
N ASP A 416 3.00 -17.26 45.81
CA ASP A 416 3.99 -18.34 45.64
C ASP A 416 5.21 -17.90 44.78
N GLY A 417 5.67 -16.66 44.97
CA GLY A 417 6.83 -16.10 44.25
C GLY A 417 6.65 -15.83 42.75
N LYS A 418 5.51 -16.20 42.15
CA LYS A 418 5.09 -15.75 40.82
C LYS A 418 3.97 -14.74 40.94
N LEU A 419 4.20 -13.56 40.38
CA LEU A 419 3.26 -12.47 40.45
C LEU A 419 2.90 -11.96 39.06
N HIS A 420 1.63 -12.08 38.70
CA HIS A 420 1.11 -11.39 37.52
C HIS A 420 1.01 -9.89 37.78
N ILE A 421 1.58 -9.08 36.90
CA ILE A 421 1.49 -7.62 36.92
C ILE A 421 0.78 -7.17 35.66
N ASP A 422 -0.43 -6.66 35.86
CA ASP A 422 -1.21 -6.09 34.77
C ASP A 422 -0.55 -4.79 34.28
N ARG A 423 -0.87 -4.40 33.06
CA ARG A 423 -0.39 -3.14 32.49
C ARG A 423 -0.88 -1.94 33.31
N GLU A 424 -0.04 -0.91 33.46
CA GLU A 424 -0.34 0.31 34.22
C GLU A 424 -0.74 0.01 35.68
N SER A 425 -0.37 -1.17 36.19
CA SER A 425 -0.56 -1.53 37.60
C SER A 425 0.74 -1.33 38.37
N SER A 426 0.60 -0.80 39.57
CA SER A 426 1.62 -0.91 40.60
C SER A 426 1.12 -1.89 41.67
N LYS A 427 2.05 -2.68 42.19
CA LYS A 427 1.78 -3.60 43.30
C LYS A 427 2.80 -3.38 44.40
N GLU A 428 2.32 -3.29 45.63
CA GLU A 428 3.21 -3.27 46.80
C GLU A 428 3.65 -4.70 47.11
N ILE A 429 4.94 -4.94 47.03
CA ILE A 429 5.56 -6.24 47.28
C ILE A 429 6.30 -6.20 48.59
N ARG A 430 6.00 -7.17 49.45
CA ARG A 430 6.72 -7.39 50.71
C ARG A 430 7.30 -8.80 50.72
N VAL A 431 8.62 -8.89 50.76
CA VAL A 431 9.35 -10.15 50.91
C VAL A 431 9.86 -10.24 52.34
N GLU A 432 9.40 -11.24 53.09
CA GLU A 432 9.86 -11.57 54.44
C GLU A 432 10.77 -12.80 54.36
N ALA A 433 11.97 -12.72 54.93
CA ALA A 433 12.90 -13.84 54.96
C ALA A 433 13.20 -14.23 56.41
N TYR A 434 13.28 -15.53 56.68
CA TYR A 434 13.50 -16.12 58.00
C TYR A 434 14.82 -16.89 57.99
N PRO A 435 15.99 -16.22 58.09
CA PRO A 435 17.28 -16.89 58.14
C PRO A 435 17.45 -17.67 59.44
N ASP A 436 17.38 -19.00 59.34
CA ASP A 436 17.68 -19.92 60.45
C ASP A 436 19.18 -19.97 60.80
N ASP A 437 20.04 -19.59 59.85
CA ASP A 437 21.49 -19.60 60.01
C ASP A 437 22.03 -18.18 60.33
N PRO A 438 22.62 -17.95 61.52
CA PRO A 438 23.21 -16.67 61.90
C PRO A 438 24.44 -16.26 61.05
N GLU A 439 24.96 -17.12 60.18
CA GLU A 439 26.02 -16.78 59.22
C GLU A 439 25.49 -16.07 57.95
N ILE A 440 24.19 -16.12 57.67
CA ILE A 440 23.57 -15.45 56.51
C ILE A 440 23.48 -13.95 56.81
N LYS A 441 24.51 -13.21 56.37
CA LYS A 441 24.62 -11.76 56.60
C LYS A 441 23.96 -10.90 55.53
N LYS A 442 23.54 -11.47 54.40
CA LYS A 442 22.86 -10.78 53.29
C LYS A 442 22.02 -11.77 52.50
N VAL A 443 20.78 -11.37 52.18
CA VAL A 443 19.92 -12.04 51.21
C VAL A 443 19.61 -11.02 50.12
N THR A 444 19.82 -11.40 48.86
CA THR A 444 19.50 -10.60 47.67
C THR A 444 18.21 -11.11 47.07
N VAL A 445 17.31 -10.20 46.70
CA VAL A 445 16.09 -10.53 45.97
C VAL A 445 16.34 -10.26 44.49
N TYR A 446 16.06 -11.26 43.66
CA TYR A 446 16.10 -11.18 42.20
C TYR A 446 14.68 -11.10 41.67
N LEU A 447 14.45 -10.16 40.76
CA LEU A 447 13.23 -10.05 39.98
C LEU A 447 13.52 -10.45 38.55
N HIS A 448 12.84 -11.50 38.08
CA HIS A 448 12.96 -12.00 36.73
C HIS A 448 11.70 -11.64 35.94
N SER A 449 11.85 -10.80 34.90
CA SER A 449 10.83 -10.61 33.88
C SER A 449 11.13 -11.46 32.64
N PRO A 450 10.12 -11.79 31.81
CA PRO A 450 10.36 -12.49 30.55
C PRO A 450 11.21 -11.64 29.60
N GLY A 451 12.51 -11.91 29.49
CA GLY A 451 13.38 -11.33 28.44
C GLY A 451 14.25 -10.15 28.86
N ASP A 452 14.26 -9.73 30.12
CA ASP A 452 15.19 -8.72 30.65
C ASP A 452 16.25 -9.35 31.59
N GLU A 453 17.33 -8.62 31.87
CA GLU A 453 18.36 -9.06 32.84
C GLU A 453 17.86 -8.97 34.29
N ASP A 454 18.26 -9.92 35.14
CA ASP A 454 17.84 -10.01 36.55
C ASP A 454 18.08 -8.68 37.30
N ILE A 455 17.01 -8.04 37.76
CA ILE A 455 17.15 -6.85 38.63
C ILE A 455 17.45 -7.33 40.04
N GLN A 456 18.61 -6.90 40.56
CA GLN A 456 19.07 -7.21 41.91
C GLN A 456 18.66 -6.10 42.87
N ILE A 457 17.81 -6.43 43.85
CA ILE A 457 17.50 -5.54 44.96
C ILE A 457 18.28 -6.01 46.19
N PHE A 458 19.05 -5.09 46.77
CA PHE A 458 19.96 -5.40 47.87
C PHE A 458 19.32 -5.20 49.25
N ASN A 459 19.44 -6.25 50.07
CA ASN A 459 19.53 -6.27 51.54
C ASN A 459 18.24 -6.60 52.33
N LEU A 460 18.26 -7.76 52.99
CA LEU A 460 17.34 -8.17 54.07
C LEU A 460 18.06 -8.26 55.43
N ALA A 461 19.31 -7.78 55.53
CA ALA A 461 20.15 -7.98 56.70
C ALA A 461 20.79 -6.68 57.21
N SER A 462 20.11 -6.09 58.19
CA SER A 462 20.64 -5.86 59.55
C SER A 462 19.51 -5.41 60.45
#